data_AF-A0A9D1PZ83-F1
#
_entry.id   AF-A0A9D1PZ83-F1
#
_cell.length_a   1.000
_cell.length_b   1.000
_cell.length_c   1.000
_cell.angle_alpha   90.00
_cell.angle_beta   90.00
_cell.angle_gamma   90.00
#
_symmetry.space_group_name_H-M   'P 1'
#
loop_
_entity.id
_entity.type
_entity.pdbx_description
1 polymer ?
#
loop_
_entity_poly.entity_id
_entity_poly.type
_entity_poly.pdbx_seq_one_letter_code
_entity_poly.pdbx_strand_id
1 'polypeptide(L)'
;MTGSKAKTPSGRSTETKPRAKRGEYIRRYFTAQRIATLAMLTAIGYALSFLEFTIFPPASFLKMDFSNVATMLGGYMLGPVGAIVIEGVKQALCLITSTSGGVGQLANFMVTVCFIIVPSVLYKFKKGLPWVAAGMGVGCVLQVAASLVANRYINFPLYMGDQAAEMFSSLFPFIIAFNVIKGVAISALTLLLYKRLSKAMKWLFRDRKKSAKAGEAEDNDGKSFAKNEKEVYNDGMQKTITRSEDETRAFARGLAENFKGGEVVLLNGDLGAGKTVFAKGVAEALGVKEDVKSPTFTLSCEYEGRLRLVHIDAYRLKNGEEAEACGIGERFGDKSAVCLVEWPSQIESILPAHAIEVTIERTGDNEREITVKC
;
A
#
# COMPACT_ATOMS: atom_id res chain seq x y z
N MET A 1 -10.09 -54.11 -50.94
CA MET A 1 -8.84 -53.58 -50.35
C MET A 1 -8.80 -52.08 -50.62
N THR A 2 -9.36 -51.23 -49.76
CA THR A 2 -8.77 -50.66 -48.53
C THR A 2 -7.63 -49.68 -48.81
N GLY A 3 -7.79 -48.40 -48.45
CA GLY A 3 -6.71 -47.40 -48.42
C GLY A 3 -7.19 -45.98 -48.74
N SER A 4 -8.06 -45.40 -47.91
CA SER A 4 -7.71 -44.29 -46.98
C SER A 4 -7.61 -42.90 -47.64
N LYS A 5 -8.71 -42.14 -47.57
CA LYS A 5 -8.74 -40.69 -47.82
C LYS A 5 -8.02 -39.98 -46.67
N ALA A 6 -6.95 -39.25 -46.99
CA ALA A 6 -6.24 -38.40 -46.06
C ALA A 6 -7.16 -37.30 -45.49
N LYS A 7 -7.38 -37.31 -44.17
CA LYS A 7 -7.96 -36.18 -43.43
C LYS A 7 -6.85 -35.13 -43.24
N THR A 8 -7.03 -33.96 -43.81
CA THR A 8 -6.31 -32.74 -43.45
C THR A 8 -6.58 -32.41 -41.97
N PRO A 9 -5.57 -32.14 -41.13
CA PRO A 9 -5.83 -31.66 -39.78
C PRO A 9 -6.25 -30.20 -39.85
N SER A 10 -7.45 -29.90 -39.35
CA SER A 10 -7.93 -28.54 -39.13
C SER A 10 -6.96 -27.79 -38.23
N GLY A 11 -6.37 -26.71 -38.75
CA GLY A 11 -5.50 -25.82 -37.99
C GLY A 11 -6.25 -25.25 -36.79
N ARG A 12 -5.89 -25.72 -35.59
CA ARG A 12 -6.25 -25.07 -34.34
C ARG A 12 -5.39 -23.81 -34.26
N SER A 13 -5.97 -22.65 -34.51
CA SER A 13 -5.35 -21.37 -34.21
C SER A 13 -5.05 -21.31 -32.72
N THR A 14 -3.79 -21.50 -32.34
CA THR A 14 -3.31 -21.20 -31.00
C THR A 14 -3.40 -19.69 -30.81
N GLU A 15 -4.50 -19.20 -30.23
CA GLU A 15 -4.55 -17.85 -29.68
C GLU A 15 -3.46 -17.72 -28.63
N THR A 16 -2.33 -17.15 -29.03
CA THR A 16 -1.28 -16.72 -28.12
C THR A 16 -1.84 -15.58 -27.27
N LYS A 17 -2.09 -15.84 -25.98
CA LYS A 17 -2.45 -14.80 -25.01
C LYS A 17 -1.49 -13.61 -25.14
N PRO A 18 -1.98 -12.36 -25.14
CA PRO A 18 -1.14 -11.19 -25.30
C PRO A 18 -0.14 -11.13 -24.14
N ARG A 19 1.15 -11.13 -24.50
CA ARG A 19 2.28 -11.03 -23.58
C ARG A 19 2.28 -9.59 -23.04
N ALA A 20 1.75 -9.39 -21.82
CA ALA A 20 1.73 -8.07 -21.17
C ALA A 20 3.10 -7.40 -21.30
N LYS A 21 3.12 -6.20 -21.89
CA LYS A 21 4.34 -5.48 -22.23
C LYS A 21 5.13 -5.25 -20.93
N ARG A 22 6.43 -5.56 -20.93
CA ARG A 22 7.35 -5.51 -19.78
C ARG A 22 7.22 -4.22 -18.92
N GLY A 23 6.84 -3.09 -19.53
CA GLY A 23 6.59 -1.82 -18.83
C GLY A 23 5.35 -1.81 -17.92
N GLU A 24 4.32 -2.60 -18.22
CA GLU A 24 3.09 -2.72 -17.44
C GLU A 24 3.33 -3.47 -16.12
N TYR A 25 4.23 -4.46 -16.14
CA TYR A 25 4.71 -5.16 -14.94
C TYR A 25 5.50 -4.25 -14.00
N ILE A 26 6.34 -3.36 -14.55
CA ILE A 26 7.14 -2.42 -13.75
C ILE A 26 6.23 -1.38 -13.09
N ARG A 27 5.27 -0.80 -13.81
CA ARG A 27 4.28 0.15 -13.25
C ARG A 27 3.50 -0.44 -12.07
N ARG A 28 3.24 -1.76 -12.06
CA ARG A 28 2.54 -2.45 -10.97
C ARG A 28 3.37 -2.62 -9.68
N TYR A 29 4.71 -2.55 -9.78
CA TYR A 29 5.61 -2.63 -8.63
C TYR A 29 5.89 -1.26 -7.99
N PHE A 30 5.87 -0.19 -8.78
CA PHE A 30 6.22 1.17 -8.34
C PHE A 30 5.00 2.07 -8.18
N THR A 31 4.01 1.63 -7.40
CA THR A 31 2.94 2.54 -6.98
C THR A 31 3.46 3.50 -5.90
N ALA A 32 2.96 4.74 -5.89
CA ALA A 32 3.38 5.76 -4.91
C ALA A 32 3.28 5.25 -3.45
N GLN A 33 2.22 4.52 -3.13
CA GLN A 33 2.01 3.91 -1.82
C GLN A 33 3.06 2.85 -1.49
N ARG A 34 3.45 1.99 -2.44
CA ARG A 34 4.50 0.98 -2.22
C ARG A 34 5.86 1.64 -2.00
N ILE A 35 6.17 2.68 -2.76
CA ILE A 35 7.39 3.46 -2.60
C ILE A 35 7.42 4.15 -1.22
N ALA A 36 6.33 4.82 -0.84
CA ALA A 36 6.22 5.47 0.46
C ALA A 36 6.39 4.48 1.62
N THR A 37 5.82 3.28 1.48
CA THR A 37 5.94 2.21 2.48
C THR A 37 7.38 1.69 2.59
N LEU A 38 8.03 1.44 1.44
CA LEU A 38 9.45 1.06 1.42
C LEU A 38 10.28 2.11 2.14
N ALA A 39 10.08 3.39 1.81
CA ALA A 39 10.81 4.50 2.43
C ALA A 39 10.56 4.59 3.93
N MET A 40 9.31 4.51 4.37
CA MET A 40 8.93 4.57 5.79
C MET A 40 9.54 3.42 6.60
N LEU A 41 9.42 2.18 6.13
CA LEU A 41 9.98 1.02 6.82
C LEU A 41 11.50 1.03 6.82
N THR A 42 12.11 1.51 5.74
CA THR A 42 13.56 1.73 5.67
C THR A 42 14.00 2.77 6.70
N ALA A 43 13.30 3.90 6.79
CA ALA A 43 13.60 4.95 7.75
C ALA A 43 13.46 4.46 9.20
N ILE A 44 12.39 3.71 9.51
CA ILE A 44 12.19 3.09 10.82
C ILE A 44 13.31 2.09 11.11
N GLY A 45 13.63 1.20 10.16
CA GLY A 45 14.73 0.25 10.30
C GLY A 45 16.07 0.94 10.55
N TYR A 46 16.36 2.01 9.80
CA TYR A 46 17.58 2.81 9.97
C TYR A 46 17.61 3.48 11.35
N ALA A 47 16.53 4.13 11.78
CA ALA A 47 16.44 4.73 13.11
C ALA A 47 16.66 3.71 14.23
N LEU A 48 16.07 2.52 14.12
CA LEU A 48 16.24 1.44 15.09
C LEU A 48 17.65 0.86 15.11
N SER A 49 18.41 0.97 14.01
CA SER A 49 19.79 0.49 13.96
C SER A 49 20.74 1.29 14.85
N PHE A 50 20.39 2.52 15.24
CA PHE A 50 21.17 3.32 16.19
C PHE A 50 21.04 2.81 17.64
N LEU A 51 20.03 2.00 17.94
CA LEU A 51 19.84 1.40 19.27
C LEU A 51 20.58 0.07 19.40
N GLU A 52 21.76 -0.02 18.78
CA GLU A 52 22.58 -1.22 18.77
C GLU A 52 23.39 -1.39 20.05
N PHE A 53 23.49 -2.62 20.55
CA PHE A 53 24.27 -2.94 21.76
C PHE A 53 24.98 -4.28 21.61
N THR A 54 26.07 -4.46 22.36
CA THR A 54 26.86 -5.71 22.36
C THR A 54 26.33 -6.67 23.42
N ILE A 55 26.08 -7.92 23.05
CA ILE A 55 25.69 -8.99 24.00
C ILE A 55 26.93 -9.67 24.58
N PHE A 56 27.93 -9.93 23.74
CA PHE A 56 29.12 -10.69 24.10
C PHE A 56 30.35 -9.79 24.01
N PRO A 57 30.93 -9.31 25.13
CA PRO A 57 32.13 -8.48 25.10
C PRO A 57 33.32 -9.10 24.32
N PRO A 58 33.58 -10.42 24.38
CA PRO A 58 34.62 -11.06 23.55
C PRO A 58 34.35 -10.99 22.04
N ALA A 59 33.10 -10.77 21.63
CA ALA A 59 32.66 -10.67 20.25
C ALA A 59 31.95 -9.33 20.00
N SER A 60 32.61 -8.21 20.34
CA SER A 60 32.01 -6.86 20.34
C SER A 60 31.55 -6.34 18.97
N PHE A 61 32.01 -6.96 17.88
CA PHE A 61 31.52 -6.68 16.53
C PHE A 61 30.10 -7.24 16.29
N LEU A 62 29.64 -8.20 17.09
CA LEU A 62 28.28 -8.75 17.02
C LEU A 62 27.31 -7.84 17.76
N LYS A 63 26.77 -6.87 17.03
CA LYS A 63 25.83 -5.87 17.56
C LYS A 63 24.38 -6.30 17.39
N MET A 64 23.67 -6.34 18.50
CA MET A 64 22.24 -6.62 18.57
C MET A 64 21.44 -5.34 18.37
N ASP A 65 20.41 -5.44 17.55
CA ASP A 65 19.47 -4.35 17.25
C ASP A 65 18.14 -4.98 16.80
N PHE A 66 17.09 -4.15 16.74
CA PHE A 66 15.75 -4.58 16.33
C PHE A 66 15.32 -4.02 14.97
N SER A 67 16.25 -3.47 14.18
CA SER A 67 15.95 -2.87 12.87
C SER A 67 15.31 -3.86 11.90
N ASN A 68 15.72 -5.13 11.97
CA ASN A 68 15.24 -6.20 11.10
C ASN A 68 13.75 -6.51 11.25
N VAL A 69 13.12 -6.07 12.34
CA VAL A 69 11.66 -6.15 12.50
C VAL A 69 10.96 -5.32 11.42
N ALA A 70 11.45 -4.12 11.10
CA ALA A 70 10.90 -3.29 10.03
C ALA A 70 11.06 -3.95 8.66
N THR A 71 12.22 -4.55 8.40
CA THR A 71 12.49 -5.34 7.19
C THR A 71 11.53 -6.54 7.06
N MET A 72 11.31 -7.29 8.14
CA MET A 72 10.36 -8.41 8.16
C MET A 72 8.93 -8.00 7.83
N LEU A 73 8.47 -6.90 8.45
CA LEU A 73 7.14 -6.36 8.20
C LEU A 73 7.00 -5.97 6.73
N GLY A 74 8.01 -5.30 6.18
CA GLY A 74 8.08 -4.98 4.75
C GLY A 74 8.02 -6.22 3.86
N GLY A 75 8.69 -7.31 4.26
CA GLY A 75 8.62 -8.60 3.57
C GLY A 75 7.22 -9.22 3.53
N TYR A 76 6.48 -9.14 4.63
CA TYR A 76 5.08 -9.60 4.67
C TYR A 76 4.14 -8.74 3.85
N MET A 77 4.42 -7.45 3.74
CA MET A 77 3.54 -6.50 3.05
C MET A 77 3.80 -6.41 1.54
N LEU A 78 5.07 -6.30 1.18
CA LEU A 78 5.51 -5.97 -0.17
C LEU A 78 6.10 -7.19 -0.89
N GLY A 79 6.28 -8.29 -0.16
CA GLY A 79 6.92 -9.51 -0.62
C GLY A 79 8.43 -9.52 -0.39
N PRO A 80 9.10 -10.64 -0.69
CA PRO A 80 10.53 -10.84 -0.42
C PRO A 80 11.43 -9.80 -1.10
N VAL A 81 11.08 -9.37 -2.32
CA VAL A 81 11.83 -8.32 -3.04
C VAL A 81 11.79 -6.99 -2.29
N GLY A 82 10.63 -6.60 -1.74
CA GLY A 82 10.52 -5.38 -0.95
C GLY A 82 11.34 -5.44 0.34
N ALA A 83 11.37 -6.61 0.98
CA ALA A 83 12.21 -6.87 2.15
C ALA A 83 13.71 -6.68 1.83
N ILE A 84 14.18 -7.25 0.72
CA ILE A 84 15.57 -7.12 0.25
C ILE A 84 15.91 -5.65 -0.05
N VAL A 85 14.99 -4.91 -0.67
CA VAL A 85 15.19 -3.47 -0.95
C VAL A 85 15.28 -2.67 0.35
N ILE A 86 14.37 -2.88 1.31
CA ILE A 86 14.42 -2.20 2.61
C ILE A 86 15.76 -2.47 3.31
N GLU A 87 16.17 -3.73 3.34
CA GLU A 87 17.43 -4.11 3.97
C GLU A 87 18.64 -3.49 3.25
N GLY A 88 18.66 -3.54 1.92
CA GLY A 88 19.75 -2.99 1.12
C GLY A 88 19.90 -1.48 1.28
N VAL A 89 18.80 -0.73 1.21
CA VAL A 89 18.82 0.72 1.41
C VAL A 89 19.20 1.07 2.85
N LYS A 90 18.67 0.35 3.85
CA LYS A 90 19.06 0.54 5.25
C LYS A 90 20.57 0.36 5.43
N GLN A 91 21.14 -0.73 4.92
CA GLN A 91 22.58 -0.99 5.05
C GLN A 91 23.41 0.07 4.32
N ALA A 92 22.97 0.54 3.15
CA ALA A 92 23.62 1.65 2.44
C ALA A 92 23.62 2.95 3.26
N LEU A 93 22.54 3.24 4.00
CA LEU A 93 22.51 4.39 4.91
C LEU A 93 23.44 4.18 6.13
N CYS A 94 23.49 2.96 6.68
CA CYS A 94 24.41 2.62 7.76
C CYS A 94 25.89 2.64 7.35
N LEU A 95 26.22 2.53 6.06
CA LEU A 95 27.60 2.67 5.57
C LEU A 95 28.16 4.06 5.85
N ILE A 96 27.32 5.11 5.82
CA ILE A 96 27.73 6.50 6.04
C ILE A 96 28.35 6.69 7.44
N THR A 97 27.89 5.92 8.42
CA THR A 97 28.36 5.97 9.81
C THR A 97 29.20 4.76 10.20
N SER A 98 29.61 3.92 9.24
CA SER A 98 30.29 2.66 9.52
C SER A 98 31.77 2.87 9.85
N THR A 99 32.23 2.21 10.90
CA THR A 99 33.66 2.12 11.26
C THR A 99 34.32 0.82 10.77
N SER A 100 33.53 -0.12 10.22
CA SER A 100 34.01 -1.46 9.82
C SER A 100 34.46 -1.57 8.36
N GLY A 101 34.58 -0.44 7.64
CA GLY A 101 34.87 -0.44 6.20
C GLY A 101 33.80 -1.10 5.34
N GLY A 102 32.57 -1.24 5.85
CA GLY A 102 31.43 -1.85 5.16
C GLY A 102 31.28 -3.36 5.35
N VAL A 103 32.25 -4.03 5.97
CA VAL A 103 32.20 -5.50 6.19
C VAL A 103 31.04 -5.87 7.11
N GLY A 104 30.80 -5.08 8.17
CA GLY A 104 29.69 -5.33 9.10
C GLY A 104 28.31 -5.18 8.43
N GLN A 105 28.16 -4.18 7.55
CA GLN A 105 26.91 -3.96 6.80
C GLN A 105 26.66 -5.09 5.80
N LEU A 106 27.70 -5.55 5.11
CA LEU A 106 27.62 -6.69 4.21
C LEU A 106 27.23 -7.98 4.97
N ALA A 107 27.87 -8.23 6.11
CA ALA A 107 27.55 -9.36 6.98
C ALA A 107 26.08 -9.33 7.41
N ASN A 108 25.62 -8.18 7.90
CA ASN A 108 24.25 -8.00 8.37
C ASN A 108 23.24 -8.17 7.23
N PHE A 109 23.53 -7.64 6.04
CA PHE A 109 22.71 -7.82 4.85
C PHE A 109 22.54 -9.30 4.49
N MET A 110 23.65 -10.05 4.36
CA MET A 110 23.62 -11.46 3.96
C MET A 110 22.83 -12.31 4.95
N VAL A 111 23.14 -12.18 6.25
CA VAL A 111 22.47 -12.95 7.31
C VAL A 111 20.98 -12.60 7.37
N THR A 112 20.64 -11.32 7.26
CA THR A 112 19.24 -10.87 7.31
C THR A 112 18.46 -11.37 6.10
N VAL A 113 19.02 -11.32 4.89
CA VAL A 113 18.34 -11.85 3.69
C VAL A 113 18.04 -13.35 3.84
N CYS A 114 18.99 -14.14 4.35
CA CYS A 114 18.79 -15.56 4.64
C CYS A 114 17.71 -15.80 5.70
N PHE A 115 17.62 -14.94 6.71
CA PHE A 115 16.57 -14.99 7.73
C PHE A 115 15.18 -14.68 7.15
N ILE A 116 15.03 -13.57 6.42
CA ILE A 116 13.72 -13.01 6.07
C ILE A 116 13.07 -13.67 4.85
N ILE A 117 13.86 -14.28 3.96
CA ILE A 117 13.35 -14.72 2.66
C ILE A 117 12.31 -15.82 2.79
N VAL A 118 12.56 -16.81 3.66
CA VAL A 118 11.65 -17.92 3.91
C VAL A 118 10.32 -17.47 4.50
N PRO A 119 10.28 -16.71 5.63
CA PRO A 119 9.01 -16.23 6.16
C PRO A 119 8.27 -15.32 5.16
N SER A 120 8.97 -14.46 4.43
CA SER A 120 8.35 -13.55 3.45
C SER A 120 7.74 -14.30 2.26
N VAL A 121 8.42 -15.33 1.76
CA VAL A 121 7.92 -16.18 0.66
C VAL A 121 6.74 -17.03 1.15
N LEU A 122 6.87 -17.70 2.31
CA LEU A 122 5.80 -18.52 2.87
C LEU A 122 4.53 -17.70 3.09
N TYR A 123 4.65 -16.48 3.62
CA TYR A 123 3.52 -15.58 3.84
C TYR A 123 2.79 -15.19 2.54
N LYS A 124 3.53 -15.08 1.43
CA LYS A 124 2.94 -14.79 0.11
C LYS A 124 1.98 -15.91 -0.34
N PHE A 125 2.27 -17.16 0.01
CA PHE A 125 1.47 -18.32 -0.37
C PHE A 125 0.43 -18.70 0.68
N LYS A 126 0.77 -18.66 1.97
CA LYS A 126 -0.10 -19.01 3.10
C LYS A 126 -0.06 -17.93 4.16
N LYS A 127 -1.19 -17.25 4.33
CA LYS A 127 -1.36 -16.21 5.36
C LYS A 127 -1.71 -16.84 6.71
N GLY A 128 -1.30 -16.19 7.79
CA GLY A 128 -1.68 -16.57 9.15
C GLY A 128 -0.49 -16.75 10.08
N LEU A 129 -0.75 -16.56 11.37
CA LEU A 129 0.28 -16.58 12.42
C LEU A 129 1.08 -17.90 12.48
N PRO A 130 0.49 -19.10 12.29
CA PRO A 130 1.27 -20.34 12.30
C PRO A 130 2.31 -20.43 11.17
N TRP A 131 1.96 -19.97 9.97
CA TRP A 131 2.87 -19.99 8.81
C TRP A 131 3.99 -18.95 8.94
N VAL A 132 3.66 -17.79 9.53
CA VAL A 132 4.65 -16.76 9.90
C VAL A 132 5.66 -17.34 10.91
N ALA A 133 5.17 -17.96 11.99
CA ALA A 133 6.01 -18.54 13.03
C ALA A 133 6.86 -19.71 12.51
N ALA A 134 6.28 -20.61 11.71
CA ALA A 134 7.03 -21.71 11.09
C ALA A 134 8.12 -21.19 10.15
N GLY A 135 7.81 -20.19 9.33
CA GLY A 135 8.78 -19.55 8.44
C GLY A 135 9.91 -18.86 9.20
N MET A 136 9.61 -18.19 10.30
CA MET A 136 10.63 -17.61 11.21
C MET A 136 11.52 -18.69 11.81
N GLY A 137 10.95 -19.82 12.23
CA GLY A 137 11.73 -20.96 12.74
C GLY A 137 12.76 -21.47 11.74
N VAL A 138 12.36 -21.68 10.49
CA VAL A 138 13.28 -22.05 9.39
C VAL A 138 14.28 -20.93 9.12
N GLY A 139 13.84 -19.67 9.09
CA GLY A 139 14.70 -18.51 8.92
C GLY A 139 15.80 -18.43 9.98
N CYS A 140 15.48 -18.70 11.26
CA CYS A 140 16.44 -18.73 12.36
C CYS A 140 17.55 -19.78 12.16
N VAL A 141 17.21 -20.94 11.59
CA VAL A 141 18.22 -21.97 11.27
C VAL A 141 19.09 -21.50 10.10
N LEU A 142 18.46 -20.98 9.04
CA LEU A 142 19.17 -20.52 7.84
C LEU A 142 20.12 -19.36 8.12
N GLN A 143 19.72 -18.41 8.96
CA GLN A 143 20.58 -17.27 9.28
C GLN A 143 21.82 -17.71 10.09
N VAL A 144 21.68 -18.72 10.98
CA VAL A 144 22.82 -19.24 11.76
C VAL A 144 23.81 -19.90 10.79
N ALA A 145 23.33 -20.77 9.90
CA ALA A 145 24.15 -21.39 8.88
C ALA A 145 24.82 -20.34 7.98
N ALA A 146 24.06 -19.36 7.50
CA ALA A 146 24.58 -18.27 6.68
C ALA A 146 25.63 -17.44 7.43
N SER A 147 25.42 -17.14 8.71
CA SER A 147 26.36 -16.38 9.52
C SER A 147 27.67 -17.13 9.73
N LEU A 148 27.63 -18.44 9.94
CA LEU A 148 28.83 -19.26 10.05
C LEU A 148 29.64 -19.25 8.75
N VAL A 149 28.98 -19.48 7.61
CA VAL A 149 29.62 -19.48 6.30
C VAL A 149 30.16 -18.09 5.95
N ALA A 150 29.35 -17.04 6.11
CA ALA A 150 29.73 -15.67 5.83
C ALA A 150 30.90 -15.22 6.70
N ASN A 151 30.88 -15.49 8.01
CA ASN A 151 31.98 -15.09 8.88
C ASN A 151 33.27 -15.86 8.56
N ARG A 152 33.19 -17.17 8.30
CA ARG A 152 34.38 -18.00 8.03
C ARG A 152 35.08 -17.64 6.72
N TYR A 153 34.32 -17.36 5.67
CA TYR A 153 34.84 -17.28 4.29
C TYR A 153 34.76 -15.89 3.67
N ILE A 154 34.02 -14.96 4.26
CA ILE A 154 33.83 -13.62 3.71
C ILE A 154 34.26 -12.57 4.72
N ASN A 155 33.55 -12.43 5.84
CA ASN A 155 33.70 -11.27 6.71
C ASN A 155 35.07 -11.24 7.41
N PHE A 156 35.50 -12.35 8.03
CA PHE A 156 36.79 -12.36 8.72
C PHE A 156 37.95 -12.27 7.73
N PRO A 157 37.99 -13.05 6.63
CA PRO A 157 39.03 -12.87 5.61
C PRO A 157 39.12 -11.44 5.08
N LEU A 158 37.97 -10.78 4.84
CA LEU A 158 37.93 -9.40 4.36
C LEU A 158 38.39 -8.37 5.41
N TYR A 159 38.19 -8.66 6.71
CA TYR A 159 38.51 -7.73 7.79
C TYR A 159 39.93 -7.89 8.35
N MET A 160 40.47 -9.12 8.41
CA MET A 160 41.75 -9.41 9.08
C MET A 160 42.70 -10.33 8.30
N GLY A 161 42.35 -10.73 7.07
CA GLY A 161 43.22 -11.53 6.20
C GLY A 161 43.57 -12.90 6.80
N ASP A 162 44.85 -13.20 6.88
CA ASP A 162 45.38 -14.54 7.20
C ASP A 162 44.97 -15.06 8.59
N GLN A 163 44.70 -14.18 9.55
CA GLN A 163 44.30 -14.56 10.92
C GLN A 163 42.81 -14.97 11.02
N ALA A 164 42.06 -14.90 9.92
CA ALA A 164 40.61 -15.10 9.91
C ALA A 164 40.16 -16.47 10.42
N ALA A 165 40.91 -17.53 10.10
CA ALA A 165 40.55 -18.90 10.48
C ALA A 165 40.64 -19.13 12.00
N GLU A 166 41.70 -18.61 12.60
CA GLU A 166 41.96 -18.73 14.04
C GLU A 166 40.95 -17.91 14.83
N MET A 167 40.72 -16.67 14.41
CA MET A 167 39.71 -15.80 15.00
C MET A 167 38.28 -16.34 14.86
N PHE A 168 37.94 -16.96 13.72
CA PHE A 168 36.66 -17.65 13.58
C PHE A 168 36.51 -18.78 14.58
N SER A 169 37.56 -19.57 14.78
CA SER A 169 37.51 -20.72 15.68
C SER A 169 37.33 -20.29 17.14
N SER A 170 37.98 -19.20 17.57
CA SER A 170 37.82 -18.67 18.93
C SER A 170 36.44 -18.05 19.17
N LEU A 171 35.82 -17.47 18.12
CA LEU A 171 34.54 -16.78 18.21
C LEU A 171 33.32 -17.63 17.81
N PHE A 172 33.54 -18.82 17.26
CA PHE A 172 32.51 -19.74 16.78
C PHE A 172 31.30 -19.91 17.73
N PRO A 173 31.47 -20.20 19.03
CA PRO A 173 30.33 -20.37 19.93
C PRO A 173 29.52 -19.08 20.11
N PHE A 174 30.18 -17.92 20.13
CA PHE A 174 29.53 -16.62 20.25
C PHE A 174 28.74 -16.26 18.98
N ILE A 175 29.26 -16.60 17.80
CA ILE A 175 28.56 -16.39 16.52
C ILE A 175 27.25 -17.19 16.50
N ILE A 176 27.28 -18.46 16.92
CA ILE A 176 26.06 -19.28 16.99
C ILE A 176 25.08 -18.69 18.00
N ALA A 177 25.53 -18.48 19.24
CA ALA A 177 24.68 -18.00 20.32
C ALA A 177 24.02 -16.66 19.96
N PHE A 178 24.80 -15.73 19.40
CA PHE A 178 24.32 -14.42 18.96
C PHE A 178 23.24 -14.53 17.90
N ASN A 179 23.45 -15.32 16.83
CA ASN A 179 22.48 -15.42 15.76
C ASN A 179 21.20 -16.14 16.21
N VAL A 180 21.30 -17.13 17.10
CA VAL A 180 20.11 -17.75 17.71
C VAL A 180 19.33 -16.71 18.52
N ILE A 181 19.99 -15.98 19.42
CA ILE A 181 19.35 -14.95 20.26
C ILE A 181 18.71 -13.88 19.39
N LYS A 182 19.44 -13.35 18.40
CA LYS A 182 18.96 -12.31 17.48
C LYS A 182 17.73 -12.79 16.71
N GLY A 183 17.76 -14.00 16.16
CA GLY A 183 16.62 -14.60 15.47
C GLY A 183 15.38 -14.74 16.32
N VAL A 184 15.53 -15.31 17.51
CA VAL A 184 14.42 -15.53 18.45
C VAL A 184 13.83 -14.20 18.90
N ALA A 185 14.67 -13.23 19.26
CA ALA A 185 14.23 -11.91 19.71
C ALA A 185 13.51 -11.13 18.62
N ILE A 186 14.05 -11.10 17.38
CA ILE A 186 13.40 -10.47 16.23
C ILE A 186 12.09 -11.17 15.91
N SER A 187 12.06 -12.51 15.94
CA SER A 187 10.84 -13.29 15.66
C SER A 187 9.76 -13.01 16.70
N ALA A 188 10.10 -13.04 17.99
CA ALA A 188 9.18 -12.74 19.08
C ALA A 188 8.60 -11.33 18.97
N LEU A 189 9.46 -10.32 18.80
CA LEU A 189 9.03 -8.93 18.64
C LEU A 189 8.17 -8.75 17.39
N THR A 190 8.54 -9.38 16.27
CA THR A 190 7.75 -9.31 15.03
C THR A 190 6.38 -9.96 15.23
N LEU A 191 6.27 -11.09 15.91
CA LEU A 191 4.98 -11.74 16.21
C LEU A 191 4.10 -10.88 17.13
N LEU A 192 4.69 -10.22 18.13
CA LEU A 192 3.99 -9.29 19.03
C LEU A 192 3.43 -8.09 18.26
N LEU A 193 4.24 -7.50 17.38
CA LEU A 193 3.84 -6.34 16.58
C LEU A 193 2.93 -6.73 15.42
N TYR A 194 3.00 -7.96 14.91
CA TYR A 194 2.29 -8.41 13.72
C TYR A 194 0.79 -8.12 13.80
N LYS A 195 0.11 -8.40 14.91
CA LYS A 195 -1.34 -8.14 15.03
C LYS A 195 -1.65 -6.63 15.02
N ARG A 196 -0.89 -5.83 15.77
CA ARG A 196 -1.10 -4.37 15.88
C ARG A 196 -0.79 -3.67 14.55
N LEU A 197 0.32 -4.02 13.92
CA LEU A 197 0.71 -3.47 12.63
C LEU A 197 -0.18 -4.01 11.51
N SER A 198 -0.58 -5.28 11.50
CA SER A 198 -1.51 -5.80 10.50
C SER A 198 -2.86 -5.06 10.56
N LYS A 199 -3.33 -4.65 11.75
CA LYS A 199 -4.55 -3.84 11.90
C LYS A 199 -4.34 -2.41 11.38
N ALA A 200 -3.28 -1.73 11.84
CA ALA A 200 -2.92 -0.38 11.36
C ALA A 200 -2.66 -0.34 9.85
N MET A 201 -2.17 -1.45 9.29
CA MET A 201 -1.87 -1.55 7.87
C MET A 201 -3.05 -2.02 7.03
N LYS A 202 -3.97 -2.84 7.54
CA LYS A 202 -5.29 -2.98 6.89
C LYS A 202 -6.02 -1.64 6.79
N TRP A 203 -5.72 -0.70 7.67
CA TRP A 203 -6.19 0.68 7.60
C TRP A 203 -5.39 1.51 6.58
N LEU A 204 -4.04 1.52 6.62
CA LEU A 204 -3.19 2.21 5.63
C LEU A 204 -3.30 1.68 4.19
N PHE A 205 -3.55 0.38 4.03
CA PHE A 205 -3.72 -0.34 2.77
C PHE A 205 -5.15 -0.86 2.63
N ARG A 206 -6.13 -0.14 3.19
CA ARG A 206 -7.53 -0.43 2.93
C ARG A 206 -7.76 -0.27 1.42
N ASP A 207 -7.64 -1.37 0.69
CA ASP A 207 -8.14 -1.47 -0.67
C ASP A 207 -9.62 -1.09 -0.57
N ARG A 208 -9.97 0.02 -1.21
CA ARG A 208 -11.34 0.52 -1.37
C ARG A 208 -12.31 -0.51 -1.97
N LYS A 209 -11.81 -1.66 -2.43
CA LYS A 209 -12.60 -2.81 -2.89
C LYS A 209 -13.54 -3.42 -1.85
N LYS A 210 -13.33 -3.21 -0.54
CA LYS A 210 -14.26 -3.75 0.46
C LYS A 210 -15.54 -2.92 0.64
N SER A 211 -15.53 -1.62 0.35
CA SER A 211 -16.79 -0.85 0.29
C SER A 211 -17.62 -1.25 -0.95
N ALA A 212 -16.96 -1.68 -2.04
CA ALA A 212 -17.67 -2.21 -3.22
C ALA A 212 -18.28 -3.61 -3.01
N LYS A 213 -17.60 -4.51 -2.26
CA LYS A 213 -18.08 -5.89 -2.03
C LYS A 213 -19.06 -6.07 -0.87
N ALA A 214 -19.13 -5.12 0.06
CA ALA A 214 -20.14 -5.15 1.12
C ALA A 214 -21.54 -4.83 0.56
N GLY A 215 -21.63 -4.03 -0.52
CA GLY A 215 -22.88 -3.78 -1.24
C GLY A 215 -23.33 -4.94 -2.16
N GLU A 216 -22.42 -5.85 -2.53
CA GLU A 216 -22.76 -7.01 -3.39
C GLU A 216 -23.22 -8.25 -2.62
N ALA A 217 -23.05 -8.29 -1.29
CA ALA A 217 -23.32 -9.50 -0.49
C ALA A 217 -24.75 -9.56 0.10
N GLU A 218 -25.54 -8.50 -0.02
CA GLU A 218 -26.96 -8.50 0.40
C GLU A 218 -27.93 -8.92 -0.72
N ASP A 219 -27.46 -9.12 -1.96
CA ASP A 219 -28.33 -9.30 -3.13
C ASP A 219 -28.36 -10.75 -3.67
N ASN A 220 -28.01 -11.73 -2.83
CA ASN A 220 -27.89 -13.12 -3.25
C ASN A 220 -29.03 -13.99 -2.71
N ASP A 221 -30.25 -13.64 -3.10
CA ASP A 221 -31.41 -14.54 -3.01
C ASP A 221 -32.28 -14.37 -4.28
N GLY A 222 -31.88 -15.00 -5.39
CA GLY A 222 -32.63 -14.81 -6.64
C GLY A 222 -32.04 -15.44 -7.90
N LYS A 223 -32.17 -16.76 -8.02
CA LYS A 223 -32.36 -17.55 -9.26
C LYS A 223 -31.72 -17.08 -10.59
N SER A 224 -30.81 -17.93 -11.08
CA SER A 224 -30.59 -18.29 -12.49
C SER A 224 -31.70 -17.85 -13.46
N PHE A 225 -31.36 -17.15 -14.54
CA PHE A 225 -31.56 -17.63 -15.93
C PHE A 225 -30.79 -16.73 -16.91
N ALA A 226 -29.97 -17.36 -17.76
CA ALA A 226 -29.36 -16.73 -18.92
C ALA A 226 -30.42 -16.47 -19.99
N LYS A 227 -30.57 -15.21 -20.44
CA LYS A 227 -30.73 -14.83 -21.86
C LYS A 227 -30.98 -13.33 -22.04
N ASN A 228 -30.39 -12.84 -23.13
CA ASN A 228 -30.74 -11.65 -23.92
C ASN A 228 -30.24 -10.29 -23.42
N GLU A 229 -29.13 -9.89 -24.04
CA GLU A 229 -28.78 -8.51 -24.35
C GLU A 229 -29.95 -7.79 -25.03
N LYS A 230 -30.46 -6.73 -24.38
CA LYS A 230 -30.84 -5.41 -24.93
C LYS A 230 -31.80 -4.72 -23.94
N GLU A 231 -31.44 -3.48 -23.58
CA GLU A 231 -32.29 -2.43 -23.00
C GLU A 231 -33.01 -2.73 -21.67
N VAL A 232 -32.39 -2.36 -20.53
CA VAL A 232 -33.00 -1.52 -19.48
C VAL A 232 -31.86 -0.89 -18.66
N TYR A 233 -31.50 0.37 -18.92
CA TYR A 233 -30.77 1.20 -17.96
C TYR A 233 -31.68 2.36 -17.56
N ASN A 234 -32.24 2.28 -16.35
CA ASN A 234 -32.57 3.44 -15.52
C ASN A 234 -33.01 2.95 -14.15
N ASP A 235 -32.17 3.20 -13.14
CA ASP A 235 -32.55 4.12 -12.07
C ASP A 235 -31.27 4.66 -11.38
N GLY A 236 -31.09 5.99 -11.37
CA GLY A 236 -30.13 6.70 -10.51
C GLY A 236 -28.63 6.76 -10.87
N MET A 237 -28.10 5.97 -11.82
CA MET A 237 -26.64 5.89 -12.07
C MET A 237 -26.23 6.43 -13.45
N GLN A 238 -25.56 7.58 -13.49
CA GLN A 238 -25.01 8.18 -14.71
C GLN A 238 -23.50 7.91 -14.81
N LYS A 239 -23.04 7.46 -15.98
CA LYS A 239 -21.63 7.15 -16.23
C LYS A 239 -21.10 7.95 -17.42
N THR A 240 -19.97 8.63 -17.25
CA THR A 240 -19.33 9.47 -18.28
C THR A 240 -17.83 9.23 -18.31
N ILE A 241 -17.22 9.28 -19.49
CA ILE A 241 -15.77 9.20 -19.67
C ILE A 241 -15.25 10.61 -20.02
N THR A 242 -14.24 11.08 -19.30
CA THR A 242 -13.53 12.34 -19.58
C THR A 242 -12.08 12.06 -19.93
N ARG A 243 -11.50 12.85 -20.83
CA ARG A 243 -10.14 12.66 -21.38
C ARG A 243 -9.19 13.82 -21.09
N SER A 244 -9.67 14.83 -20.37
CA SER A 244 -8.90 16.00 -19.95
C SER A 244 -9.41 16.55 -18.62
N GLU A 245 -8.59 17.40 -18.00
CA GLU A 245 -9.02 18.15 -16.82
C GLU A 245 -10.18 19.10 -17.15
N ASP A 246 -10.17 19.73 -18.32
CA ASP A 246 -11.22 20.63 -18.77
C ASP A 246 -12.57 19.91 -18.97
N GLU A 247 -12.56 18.68 -19.53
CA GLU A 247 -13.76 17.86 -19.65
C GLU A 247 -14.30 17.43 -18.27
N THR A 248 -13.42 17.05 -17.35
CA THR A 248 -13.79 16.71 -15.97
C THR A 248 -14.41 17.91 -15.27
N ARG A 249 -13.83 19.10 -15.48
CA ARG A 249 -14.32 20.35 -14.91
C ARG A 249 -15.68 20.74 -15.51
N ALA A 250 -15.83 20.65 -16.82
CA ALA A 250 -17.09 20.95 -17.52
C ALA A 250 -18.22 20.01 -17.07
N PHE A 251 -17.92 18.72 -16.89
CA PHE A 251 -18.88 17.75 -16.36
C PHE A 251 -19.34 18.12 -14.93
N ALA A 252 -18.38 18.40 -14.04
CA ALA A 252 -18.68 18.80 -12.67
C ALA A 252 -19.49 20.11 -12.60
N ARG A 253 -19.19 21.07 -13.50
CA ARG A 253 -19.93 22.32 -13.64
C ARG A 253 -21.38 22.06 -14.03
N GLY A 254 -21.62 21.27 -15.08
CA GLY A 254 -22.97 20.92 -15.53
C GLY A 254 -23.79 20.19 -14.46
N LEU A 255 -23.16 19.34 -13.64
CA LEU A 255 -23.83 18.72 -12.50
C LEU A 255 -24.30 19.76 -11.46
N ALA A 256 -23.43 20.71 -11.13
CA ALA A 256 -23.65 21.69 -10.06
C ALA A 256 -24.49 22.91 -10.48
N GLU A 257 -24.75 23.11 -11.78
CA GLU A 257 -25.61 24.19 -12.28
C GLU A 257 -27.01 24.16 -11.65
N ASN A 258 -27.54 22.97 -11.36
CA ASN A 258 -28.87 22.78 -10.80
C ASN A 258 -28.92 22.75 -9.26
N PHE A 259 -27.78 22.89 -8.57
CA PHE A 259 -27.75 22.87 -7.11
C PHE A 259 -28.49 24.07 -6.52
N LYS A 260 -29.33 23.83 -5.51
CA LYS A 260 -30.19 24.83 -4.87
C LYS A 260 -29.77 25.15 -3.43
N GLY A 261 -28.78 24.45 -2.91
CA GLY A 261 -28.29 24.58 -1.54
C GLY A 261 -28.75 23.43 -0.65
N GLY A 262 -27.85 23.01 0.24
CA GLY A 262 -27.99 21.85 1.12
C GLY A 262 -27.51 20.54 0.51
N GLU A 263 -27.07 20.54 -0.76
CA GLU A 263 -26.51 19.35 -1.38
C GLU A 263 -25.19 18.96 -0.72
N VAL A 264 -25.03 17.65 -0.51
CA VAL A 264 -23.78 17.04 -0.07
C VAL A 264 -23.31 16.11 -1.18
N VAL A 265 -22.12 16.37 -1.70
CA VAL A 265 -21.51 15.64 -2.80
C VAL A 265 -20.29 14.87 -2.27
N LEU A 266 -20.34 13.55 -2.36
CA LEU A 266 -19.31 12.65 -1.85
C LEU A 266 -18.35 12.26 -2.98
N LEU A 267 -17.10 12.70 -2.88
CA LEU A 267 -16.07 12.43 -3.89
C LEU A 267 -15.23 11.21 -3.54
N ASN A 268 -15.51 10.11 -4.22
CA ASN A 268 -14.73 8.88 -4.23
C ASN A 268 -13.74 8.88 -5.40
N GLY A 269 -12.52 8.38 -5.18
CA GLY A 269 -11.49 8.34 -6.23
C GLY A 269 -10.08 8.45 -5.66
N ASP A 270 -9.11 7.72 -6.23
CA ASP A 270 -7.75 7.57 -5.71
C ASP A 270 -7.00 8.91 -5.60
N LEU A 271 -5.84 8.90 -4.94
CA LEU A 271 -4.98 10.08 -4.91
C LEU A 271 -4.61 10.45 -6.36
N GLY A 272 -4.84 11.71 -6.73
CA GLY A 272 -4.66 12.16 -8.11
C GLY A 272 -5.71 11.66 -9.11
N ALA A 273 -6.86 11.16 -8.66
CA ALA A 273 -7.96 10.79 -9.56
C ALA A 273 -8.60 11.99 -10.27
N GLY A 274 -8.49 13.20 -9.71
CA GLY A 274 -9.09 14.43 -10.26
C GLY A 274 -10.15 15.07 -9.36
N LYS A 275 -10.26 14.68 -8.08
CA LYS A 275 -11.24 15.23 -7.12
C LYS A 275 -11.18 16.76 -7.01
N THR A 276 -9.98 17.34 -6.89
CA THR A 276 -9.83 18.80 -6.87
C THR A 276 -10.19 19.46 -8.20
N VAL A 277 -9.96 18.80 -9.34
CA VAL A 277 -10.39 19.29 -10.66
C VAL A 277 -11.92 19.31 -10.75
N PHE A 278 -12.56 18.26 -10.22
CA PHE A 278 -14.02 18.21 -10.07
C PHE A 278 -14.53 19.33 -9.16
N ALA A 279 -13.88 19.55 -8.01
CA ALA A 279 -14.20 20.63 -7.08
C ALA A 279 -14.15 22.01 -7.76
N LYS A 280 -13.14 22.26 -8.60
CA LYS A 280 -13.04 23.49 -9.40
C LYS A 280 -14.24 23.67 -10.33
N GLY A 281 -14.73 22.60 -10.96
CA GLY A 281 -15.90 22.68 -11.84
C GLY A 281 -17.19 22.98 -11.09
N VAL A 282 -17.38 22.36 -9.91
CA VAL A 282 -18.48 22.72 -9.00
C VAL A 282 -18.38 24.18 -8.59
N ALA A 283 -17.20 24.64 -8.19
CA ALA A 283 -16.98 26.03 -7.79
C ALA A 283 -17.31 27.04 -8.89
N GLU A 284 -16.94 26.73 -10.14
CA GLU A 284 -17.29 27.54 -11.31
C GLU A 284 -18.82 27.64 -11.50
N ALA A 285 -19.57 26.54 -11.36
CA ALA A 285 -21.04 26.55 -11.44
C ALA A 285 -21.70 27.33 -10.30
N LEU A 286 -21.03 27.36 -9.14
CA LEU A 286 -21.46 28.15 -7.99
C LEU A 286 -21.00 29.60 -8.07
N GLY A 287 -20.26 30.01 -9.11
CA GLY A 287 -19.81 31.40 -9.29
C GLY A 287 -18.68 31.84 -8.35
N VAL A 288 -17.92 30.89 -7.80
CA VAL A 288 -16.73 31.17 -6.99
C VAL A 288 -15.66 31.81 -7.88
N LYS A 289 -15.12 32.96 -7.44
CA LYS A 289 -14.08 33.71 -8.19
C LYS A 289 -12.65 33.38 -7.75
N GLU A 290 -12.51 32.80 -6.58
CA GLU A 290 -11.21 32.43 -6.00
C GLU A 290 -10.69 31.11 -6.60
N ASP A 291 -9.36 30.93 -6.59
CA ASP A 291 -8.77 29.66 -7.00
C ASP A 291 -9.04 28.60 -5.92
N VAL A 292 -9.87 27.61 -6.27
CA VAL A 292 -10.17 26.49 -5.38
C VAL A 292 -8.96 25.59 -5.23
N LYS A 293 -8.61 25.32 -3.98
CA LYS A 293 -7.46 24.49 -3.60
C LYS A 293 -7.96 23.23 -2.90
N SER A 294 -7.09 22.23 -2.87
CA SER A 294 -7.32 21.04 -2.06
C SER A 294 -7.13 21.40 -0.58
N PRO A 295 -8.11 21.16 0.32
CA PRO A 295 -8.03 21.48 1.74
C PRO A 295 -7.18 20.46 2.53
N THR A 296 -6.15 19.90 1.87
CA THR A 296 -5.31 18.81 2.36
C THR A 296 -4.58 19.15 3.66
N PHE A 297 -4.40 20.43 3.99
CA PHE A 297 -3.78 20.89 5.25
C PHE A 297 -4.75 21.57 6.22
N THR A 298 -5.96 21.96 5.78
CA THR A 298 -6.90 22.78 6.55
C THR A 298 -8.20 22.06 6.93
N LEU A 299 -8.36 20.77 6.60
CA LEU A 299 -9.57 19.93 6.75
C LEU A 299 -10.79 20.43 5.95
N SER A 300 -11.00 21.74 5.89
CA SER A 300 -12.02 22.40 5.08
C SER A 300 -11.51 23.72 4.51
N CYS A 301 -11.98 24.09 3.32
CA CYS A 301 -11.90 25.43 2.75
C CYS A 301 -13.30 25.88 2.37
N GLU A 302 -13.62 27.14 2.63
CA GLU A 302 -14.90 27.74 2.26
C GLU A 302 -14.67 28.81 1.19
N TYR A 303 -15.55 28.82 0.19
CA TYR A 303 -15.48 29.76 -0.91
C TYR A 303 -16.85 30.40 -1.15
N GLU A 304 -16.84 31.71 -1.34
CA GLU A 304 -18.07 32.48 -1.58
C GLU A 304 -18.46 32.47 -3.06
N GLY A 305 -19.75 32.28 -3.30
CA GLY A 305 -20.37 32.20 -4.61
C GLY A 305 -21.87 32.48 -4.51
N ARG A 306 -22.67 32.05 -5.49
CA ARG A 306 -24.14 32.06 -5.39
C ARG A 306 -24.66 31.17 -4.27
N LEU A 307 -23.94 30.09 -3.98
CA LEU A 307 -24.04 29.23 -2.82
C LEU A 307 -22.63 29.05 -2.29
N ARG A 308 -22.44 29.04 -0.97
CA ARG A 308 -21.11 28.84 -0.38
C ARG A 308 -20.62 27.42 -0.70
N LEU A 309 -19.43 27.29 -1.27
CA LEU A 309 -18.81 25.99 -1.46
C LEU A 309 -17.99 25.64 -0.22
N VAL A 310 -18.40 24.60 0.49
CA VAL A 310 -17.66 24.04 1.62
C VAL A 310 -16.93 22.79 1.13
N HIS A 311 -15.64 22.93 0.86
CA HIS A 311 -14.80 21.84 0.38
C HIS A 311 -14.08 21.18 1.55
N ILE A 312 -14.40 19.92 1.84
CA ILE A 312 -13.92 19.16 3.00
C ILE A 312 -13.03 18.02 2.53
N ASP A 313 -11.86 17.84 3.15
CA ASP A 313 -10.98 16.69 2.96
C ASP A 313 -10.94 15.86 4.24
N ALA A 314 -11.73 14.78 4.26
CA ALA A 314 -11.85 13.90 5.42
C ALA A 314 -10.71 12.88 5.53
N TYR A 315 -9.68 12.92 4.67
CA TYR A 315 -8.63 11.91 4.61
C TYR A 315 -7.92 11.64 5.95
N ARG A 316 -7.79 12.67 6.79
CA ARG A 316 -7.07 12.61 8.07
C ARG A 316 -7.94 12.23 9.26
N LEU A 317 -9.26 12.23 9.10
CA LEU A 317 -10.20 11.89 10.17
C LEU A 317 -10.24 10.36 10.33
N LYS A 318 -10.36 9.89 11.57
CA LYS A 318 -10.35 8.45 11.89
C LYS A 318 -11.74 7.83 11.87
N ASN A 319 -12.77 8.62 12.16
CA ASN A 319 -14.17 8.21 12.23
C ASN A 319 -15.09 9.43 12.17
N GLY A 320 -16.41 9.19 12.13
CA GLY A 320 -17.41 10.26 12.17
C GLY A 320 -17.44 11.04 13.48
N GLU A 321 -17.08 10.45 14.63
CA GLU A 321 -17.03 11.17 15.91
C GLU A 321 -16.00 12.31 15.90
N GLU A 322 -14.82 12.06 15.33
CA GLU A 322 -13.78 13.09 15.15
C GLU A 322 -14.25 14.19 14.17
N ALA A 323 -15.03 13.81 13.16
CA ALA A 323 -15.62 14.75 12.21
C ALA A 323 -16.69 15.65 12.84
N GLU A 324 -17.53 15.10 13.71
CA GLU A 324 -18.50 15.85 14.51
C GLU A 324 -17.81 16.80 15.48
N ALA A 325 -16.75 16.34 16.15
CA ALA A 325 -15.95 17.20 17.03
C ALA A 325 -15.29 18.37 16.27
N CYS A 326 -15.09 18.23 14.97
CA CYS A 326 -14.59 19.27 14.07
C CYS A 326 -15.71 20.14 13.46
N GLY A 327 -16.98 19.93 13.82
CA GLY A 327 -18.13 20.66 13.31
C GLY A 327 -18.43 20.40 11.83
N ILE A 328 -18.08 19.22 11.31
CA ILE A 328 -18.35 18.86 9.91
C ILE A 328 -19.83 18.47 9.72
N GLY A 329 -20.40 17.68 10.63
CA GLY A 329 -21.79 17.23 10.55
C GLY A 329 -22.79 18.39 10.52
N GLU A 330 -22.52 19.44 11.31
CA GLU A 330 -23.34 20.66 11.39
C GLU A 330 -23.45 21.43 10.06
N ARG A 331 -22.53 21.20 9.12
CA ARG A 331 -22.50 21.88 7.81
C ARG A 331 -23.41 21.21 6.79
N PHE A 332 -23.74 19.93 6.98
CA PHE A 332 -24.53 19.17 6.03
C PHE A 332 -25.98 19.65 6.03
N GLY A 333 -26.54 19.86 4.83
CA GLY A 333 -27.93 20.30 4.65
C GLY A 333 -28.16 21.81 4.80
N ASP A 334 -27.13 22.62 5.06
CA ASP A 334 -27.23 24.08 5.03
C ASP A 334 -27.70 24.57 3.65
N LYS A 335 -28.91 25.14 3.61
CA LYS A 335 -29.56 25.62 2.37
C LYS A 335 -28.84 26.79 1.71
N SER A 336 -27.87 27.40 2.38
CA SER A 336 -27.01 28.45 1.80
C SER A 336 -25.69 27.93 1.23
N ALA A 337 -25.39 26.63 1.40
CA ALA A 337 -24.12 26.04 1.05
C ALA A 337 -24.25 24.72 0.26
N VAL A 338 -23.16 24.34 -0.40
CA VAL A 338 -22.96 23.01 -0.99
C VAL A 338 -21.72 22.41 -0.35
N CYS A 339 -21.85 21.21 0.22
CA CYS A 339 -20.73 20.51 0.83
C CYS A 339 -20.13 19.51 -0.17
N LEU A 340 -18.85 19.68 -0.48
CA LEU A 340 -18.08 18.73 -1.29
C LEU A 340 -17.12 17.98 -0.37
N VAL A 341 -17.34 16.69 -0.18
CA VAL A 341 -16.58 15.87 0.78
C VAL A 341 -15.67 14.90 0.03
N GLU A 342 -14.37 15.13 0.10
CA GLU A 342 -13.37 14.13 -0.31
C GLU A 342 -13.18 13.07 0.77
N TRP A 343 -12.96 11.82 0.34
CA TRP A 343 -12.74 10.67 1.22
C TRP A 343 -13.90 10.37 2.18
N PRO A 344 -15.15 10.33 1.69
CA PRO A 344 -16.34 10.12 2.50
C PRO A 344 -16.26 8.86 3.37
N SER A 345 -15.54 7.83 2.90
CA SER A 345 -15.33 6.56 3.63
C SER A 345 -14.68 6.66 5.03
N GLN A 346 -14.11 7.82 5.40
CA GLN A 346 -13.56 8.03 6.75
C GLN A 346 -14.64 8.46 7.76
N ILE A 347 -15.76 9.01 7.28
CA ILE A 347 -16.80 9.65 8.10
C ILE A 347 -18.20 9.12 7.78
N GLU A 348 -18.29 7.90 7.25
CA GLU A 348 -19.55 7.27 6.77
C GLU A 348 -20.71 7.36 7.77
N SER A 349 -20.42 7.29 9.07
CA SER A 349 -21.44 7.30 10.13
C SER A 349 -22.19 8.63 10.28
N ILE A 350 -21.73 9.72 9.66
CA ILE A 350 -22.33 11.06 9.76
C ILE A 350 -22.79 11.61 8.41
N LEU A 351 -22.59 10.85 7.33
CA LEU A 351 -22.98 11.29 5.99
C LEU A 351 -24.51 11.20 5.83
N PRO A 352 -25.14 12.17 5.14
CA PRO A 352 -26.58 12.13 4.92
C PRO A 352 -26.96 11.03 3.92
N ALA A 353 -28.12 10.40 4.12
CA ALA A 353 -28.60 9.30 3.28
C ALA A 353 -28.88 9.69 1.82
N HIS A 354 -29.16 10.97 1.56
CA HIS A 354 -29.48 11.51 0.23
C HIS A 354 -28.32 12.29 -0.39
N ALA A 355 -27.09 11.87 -0.11
CA ALA A 355 -25.90 12.51 -0.67
C ALA A 355 -25.67 12.06 -2.12
N ILE A 356 -25.18 12.97 -2.97
CA ILE A 356 -24.81 12.67 -4.35
C ILE A 356 -23.43 12.00 -4.31
N GLU A 357 -23.35 10.73 -4.71
CA GLU A 357 -22.09 10.01 -4.77
C GLU A 357 -21.44 10.17 -6.14
N VAL A 358 -20.20 10.66 -6.16
CA VAL A 358 -19.40 10.78 -7.37
C VAL A 358 -18.15 9.93 -7.21
N THR A 359 -17.98 8.93 -8.09
CA THR A 359 -16.78 8.10 -8.15
C THR A 359 -15.97 8.45 -9.39
N ILE A 360 -14.70 8.80 -9.20
CA ILE A 360 -13.75 9.13 -10.27
C ILE A 360 -12.65 8.06 -10.31
N GLU A 361 -12.64 7.26 -11.38
CA GLU A 361 -11.66 6.20 -11.60
C GLU A 361 -10.73 6.53 -12.76
N ARG A 362 -9.47 6.08 -12.68
CA ARG A 362 -8.50 6.23 -13.76
C ARG A 362 -8.53 5.00 -14.65
N THR A 363 -9.03 5.13 -15.88
CA THR A 363 -9.11 4.03 -16.86
C THR A 363 -7.97 4.07 -17.89
N GLY A 364 -7.26 5.20 -18.01
CA GLY A 364 -6.10 5.38 -18.87
C GLY A 364 -5.16 6.50 -18.40
N ASP A 365 -4.13 6.82 -19.19
CA ASP A 365 -3.17 7.87 -18.83
C ASP A 365 -3.89 9.22 -18.60
N ASN A 366 -4.73 9.64 -19.55
CA ASN A 366 -5.56 10.86 -19.47
C ASN A 366 -7.07 10.59 -19.35
N GLU A 367 -7.49 9.32 -19.31
CA GLU A 367 -8.89 8.95 -19.27
C GLU A 367 -9.38 8.73 -17.84
N ARG A 368 -10.53 9.31 -17.51
CA ARG A 368 -11.24 9.12 -16.26
C ARG A 368 -12.66 8.65 -16.55
N GLU A 369 -13.11 7.73 -15.72
CA GLU A 369 -14.50 7.31 -15.69
C GLU A 369 -15.14 7.94 -14.46
N ILE A 370 -16.17 8.76 -14.69
CA ILE A 370 -16.94 9.45 -13.66
C ILE A 370 -18.31 8.80 -13.58
N THR A 371 -18.64 8.30 -12.41
CA THR A 371 -19.93 7.70 -12.09
C THR A 371 -20.63 8.56 -11.06
N VAL A 372 -21.85 9.01 -11.35
CA VAL A 372 -22.70 9.78 -10.45
C VAL A 372 -23.90 8.93 -10.06
N LYS A 373 -24.16 8.84 -8.75
CA LYS A 373 -25.32 8.21 -8.16
C LYS A 373 -26.04 9.24 -7.29
N CYS A 374 -27.29 9.54 -7.65
CA CYS A 374 -28.11 10.55 -6.97
C CYS A 374 -29.08 9.92 -5.97
#